data_AF-A0A2N7CJ40-F1
#
_entry.id   AF-A0A2N7CJ40-F1
#
_cell.length_a   1.000
_cell.length_b   1.000
_cell.length_c   1.000
_cell.angle_alpha   90.00
_cell.angle_beta   90.00
_cell.angle_gamma   90.00
#
_symmetry.space_group_name_H-M   'P 1'
#
loop_
_entity.id
_entity.type
_entity.pdbx_description
1 polymer ?
#
loop_
_entity_poly.entity_id
_entity_poly.type
_entity_poly.pdbx_seq_one_letter_code
_entity_poly.pdbx_strand_id
1 'polypeptide(L)'
;MLIPFGLKNGKIHHVKNVLNGLACDCICPSCGKQLIAKNKGQKKRPHFAHAIETDCFDYEAMTYLHQYAQQLLESEQCIVLPEFTYTPEIILLDDTVLIGEEIKYPTAKVWFDSVQNEYSWHKYRIDSHGRVKHRSLFIEITVTHECEAEKLAAIKEENQPAIEVVLTSLHNSDRLYQDKEIRKALFNPTNANWIHHPKAMEKVNKALAELKLEAENRNRVIQHRLDAEESRRQQLYEREQRKEHNIENAKQRFRAEIKDELDWLGTVDSSWIFRNEQQKQNVIPDFLKWVSVDKYSGLVNFKTDVDWIIECQREQWQALIVDHLYRIGVNQDIKAFDIKRFVQKNAPMNSNMLRLNMAQYQARQKAKANGSQTNKRIAWYLTIEENHKIISPFKVILDYLQYLAINDVVATTIAPTVFQLRDQSIEDFRHRMQKRKEEATKLREERLHKEREAELIAERNRQLSAEMKQKRIQDMIEADEFVFNHHGGYGLRCNSCLFTSPKNKVLVDSNCPVCNKKTDYKEVFITQDYLDTAIHRYQCGVLPLRSLERYP
;
A
#
# COMPACT_ATOMS: atom_id res chain seq x y z
N MET A 1 69.61 21.81 19.89
CA MET A 1 68.63 21.19 20.81
C MET A 1 68.40 22.09 22.03
N LEU A 2 67.16 22.25 22.50
CA LEU A 2 66.83 23.06 23.69
C LEU A 2 66.58 22.12 24.89
N ILE A 3 67.45 22.18 25.89
CA ILE A 3 67.48 21.20 27.00
C ILE A 3 66.74 21.78 28.22
N PRO A 4 65.65 21.16 28.72
CA PRO A 4 64.91 21.66 29.89
C PRO A 4 65.58 21.33 31.25
N PHE A 5 66.28 20.20 31.34
CA PHE A 5 66.87 19.70 32.58
C PHE A 5 68.38 19.47 32.46
N GLY A 6 69.12 19.91 33.48
CA GLY A 6 70.56 19.68 33.63
C GLY A 6 70.86 18.93 34.92
N LEU A 7 72.01 18.25 34.97
CA LEU A 7 72.48 17.50 36.15
C LEU A 7 73.49 18.34 36.93
N LYS A 8 73.32 18.42 38.24
CA LYS A 8 74.28 19.06 39.17
C LYS A 8 74.29 18.30 40.48
N ASN A 9 75.49 17.95 40.97
CA ASN A 9 75.67 17.23 42.23
C ASN A 9 74.78 15.97 42.36
N GLY A 10 74.64 15.21 41.26
CA GLY A 10 73.81 14.01 41.22
C GLY A 10 72.30 14.25 41.18
N LYS A 11 71.83 15.51 41.09
CA LYS A 11 70.40 15.85 41.02
C LYS A 11 70.02 16.53 39.72
N ILE A 12 68.83 16.24 39.25
CA ILE A 12 68.23 16.87 38.08
C ILE A 12 67.69 18.26 38.48
N HIS A 13 68.08 19.29 37.75
CA HIS A 13 67.63 20.66 37.94
C HIS A 13 66.92 21.15 36.68
N HIS A 14 65.71 21.70 36.84
CA HIS A 14 65.06 22.46 35.79
C HIS A 14 65.79 23.78 35.53
N VAL A 15 65.90 24.21 34.27
CA VAL A 15 66.68 25.40 33.85
C VAL A 15 66.31 26.70 34.57
N LYS A 16 65.06 26.85 35.04
CA LYS A 16 64.64 28.03 35.82
C LYS A 16 65.18 28.05 37.25
N ASN A 17 65.64 26.93 37.77
CA ASN A 17 66.02 26.73 39.17
C ASN A 17 67.55 26.68 39.37
N VAL A 18 68.30 27.33 38.47
CA VAL A 18 69.77 27.44 38.50
C VAL A 18 70.21 28.86 38.15
N LEU A 19 71.46 29.20 38.48
CA LEU A 19 72.07 30.47 38.07
C LEU A 19 72.15 30.59 36.54
N ASN A 20 72.05 31.80 36.00
CA ASN A 20 72.14 32.02 34.55
C ASN A 20 73.60 31.90 34.06
N GLY A 21 73.79 31.40 32.83
CA GLY A 21 75.09 31.27 32.18
C GLY A 21 75.87 30.03 32.63
N LEU A 22 77.20 30.10 32.49
CA LEU A 22 78.12 29.03 32.96
C LEU A 22 78.11 28.87 34.48
N ALA A 23 77.71 29.91 35.21
CA ALA A 23 77.57 29.85 36.67
C ALA A 23 76.49 28.85 37.15
N CYS A 24 75.66 28.30 36.25
CA CYS A 24 74.75 27.21 36.59
C CYS A 24 75.50 25.98 37.14
N ASP A 25 76.72 25.73 36.64
CA ASP A 25 77.54 24.58 36.97
C ASP A 25 76.79 23.24 36.78
N CYS A 26 76.05 23.16 35.68
CA CYS A 26 75.29 21.98 35.29
C CYS A 26 75.99 21.26 34.13
N ILE A 27 75.85 19.95 34.09
CA ILE A 27 76.25 19.10 32.96
C ILE A 27 75.02 18.50 32.29
N CYS A 28 75.16 18.11 31.03
CA CYS A 28 74.14 17.37 30.31
C CYS A 28 74.06 15.96 30.89
N PRO A 29 72.89 15.50 31.39
CA PRO A 29 72.77 14.16 31.95
C PRO A 29 72.96 13.05 30.90
N SER A 30 72.79 13.35 29.61
CA SER A 30 73.02 12.39 28.52
C SER A 30 74.50 12.27 28.15
N CYS A 31 75.17 13.39 27.79
CA CYS A 31 76.55 13.35 27.26
C CYS A 31 77.64 13.77 28.25
N GLY A 32 77.28 14.21 29.47
CA GLY A 32 78.22 14.65 30.51
C GLY A 32 78.91 15.99 30.25
N LYS A 33 78.69 16.66 29.11
CA LYS A 33 79.32 17.94 28.79
C LYS A 33 78.70 19.11 29.54
N GLN A 34 79.49 20.16 29.79
CA GLN A 34 79.05 21.35 30.50
C GLN A 34 77.92 22.09 29.76
N LEU A 35 76.94 22.57 30.53
CA LEU A 35 75.80 23.34 30.04
C LEU A 35 75.92 24.83 30.40
N ILE A 36 75.28 25.66 29.58
CA ILE A 36 75.04 27.07 29.81
C ILE A 36 73.54 27.27 30.00
N ALA A 37 73.11 27.74 31.16
CA ALA A 37 71.72 28.08 31.41
C ALA A 37 71.34 29.40 30.71
N LYS A 38 70.40 29.36 29.76
CA LYS A 38 69.83 30.55 29.12
C LYS A 38 68.43 30.79 29.68
N ASN A 39 68.34 31.30 30.91
CA ASN A 39 67.07 31.37 31.66
C ASN A 39 66.55 32.80 31.95
N LYS A 40 67.33 33.83 31.61
CA LYS A 40 66.96 35.27 31.68
C LYS A 40 66.54 35.90 30.34
N GLY A 41 66.47 35.12 29.25
CA GLY A 41 66.04 35.63 27.95
C GLY A 41 64.56 36.01 27.92
N GLN A 42 64.21 37.13 27.29
CA GLN A 42 62.81 37.56 27.11
C GLN A 42 62.14 37.01 25.83
N LYS A 43 62.93 36.71 24.78
CA LYS A 43 62.41 36.28 23.47
C LYS A 43 62.39 34.77 23.24
N LYS A 44 63.18 33.99 23.99
CA LYS A 44 63.30 32.54 23.84
C LYS A 44 62.93 31.86 25.15
N ARG A 45 62.31 30.68 25.07
CA ARG A 45 62.00 29.88 26.25
C ARG A 45 63.28 29.57 27.05
N PRO A 46 63.20 29.48 28.38
CA PRO A 46 64.33 29.05 29.21
C PRO A 46 64.83 27.69 28.73
N HIS A 47 66.13 27.54 28.51
CA HIS A 47 66.75 26.26 28.15
C HIS A 47 68.22 26.25 28.52
N PHE A 48 68.77 25.05 28.69
CA PHE A 48 70.20 24.82 28.64
C PHE A 48 70.66 24.67 27.19
N ALA A 49 71.88 25.12 26.92
CA ALA A 49 72.63 24.84 25.70
C ALA A 49 74.00 24.26 26.09
N HIS A 50 74.60 23.43 25.24
CA HIS A 50 75.98 22.99 25.47
C HIS A 50 76.95 24.16 25.41
N ALA A 51 77.93 24.18 26.32
CA ALA A 51 78.95 25.23 26.37
C ALA A 51 79.91 25.16 25.18
N ILE A 52 80.13 23.95 24.66
CA ILE A 52 80.94 23.64 23.48
C ILE A 52 80.01 22.97 22.48
N GLU A 53 80.22 23.22 21.18
CA GLU A 53 79.50 22.51 20.13
C GLU A 53 79.72 21.00 20.29
N THR A 54 78.64 20.25 20.41
CA THR A 54 78.68 18.81 20.70
C THR A 54 77.46 18.14 20.10
N ASP A 55 77.70 17.02 19.45
CA ASP A 55 76.70 16.11 18.94
C ASP A 55 76.13 15.26 20.10
N CYS A 56 75.06 15.76 20.72
CA CYS A 56 74.32 15.06 21.77
C CYS A 56 72.99 14.58 21.18
N PHE A 57 72.95 13.31 20.77
CA PHE A 57 71.79 12.72 20.10
C PHE A 57 70.80 12.05 21.08
N ASP A 58 71.29 11.54 22.21
CA ASP A 58 70.51 10.68 23.12
C ASP A 58 69.93 11.44 24.33
N TYR A 59 69.48 12.69 24.16
CA TYR A 59 68.84 13.43 25.25
C TYR A 59 67.34 13.14 25.31
N GLU A 60 66.93 12.33 26.28
CA GLU A 60 65.54 11.96 26.50
C GLU A 60 64.88 12.84 27.57
N ALA A 61 64.23 13.93 27.14
CA ALA A 61 63.62 14.89 28.06
C ALA A 61 62.58 14.28 29.01
N MET A 62 61.91 13.19 28.60
CA MET A 62 60.88 12.51 29.38
C MET A 62 61.47 11.68 30.52
N THR A 63 62.58 10.98 30.29
CA THR A 63 63.35 10.29 31.31
C THR A 63 63.78 11.26 32.43
N TYR A 64 64.25 12.46 32.07
CA TYR A 64 64.62 13.48 33.05
C TYR A 64 63.42 14.18 33.70
N LEU A 65 62.27 14.27 33.03
CA LEU A 65 61.02 14.75 33.63
C LEU A 65 60.55 13.79 34.72
N HIS A 66 60.62 12.47 34.47
CA HIS A 66 60.28 11.42 35.43
C HIS A 66 61.14 11.52 36.69
N GLN A 67 62.47 11.54 36.51
CA GLN A 67 63.42 11.75 37.61
C GLN A 67 63.20 13.08 38.34
N TYR A 68 62.91 14.15 37.61
CA TYR A 68 62.61 15.44 38.22
C TYR A 68 61.33 15.40 39.07
N ALA A 69 60.28 14.70 38.60
CA ALA A 69 59.04 14.50 39.34
C ALA A 69 59.24 13.69 40.61
N GLN A 70 60.02 12.60 40.56
CA GLN A 70 60.43 11.82 41.74
C GLN A 70 61.13 12.71 42.78
N GLN A 71 62.09 13.54 42.36
CA GLN A 71 62.76 14.47 43.27
C GLN A 71 61.80 15.53 43.86
N LEU A 72 60.82 15.99 43.09
CA LEU A 72 59.79 16.90 43.59
C LEU A 72 58.94 16.24 44.67
N LEU A 73 58.49 14.99 44.46
CA LEU A 73 57.77 14.20 45.47
C LEU A 73 58.60 14.01 46.74
N GLU A 74 59.88 13.67 46.59
CA GLU A 74 60.81 13.51 47.71
C GLU A 74 61.02 14.80 48.50
N SER A 75 61.15 15.93 47.80
CA SER A 75 61.38 17.24 48.43
C SER A 75 60.14 17.83 49.11
N GLU A 76 58.96 17.69 48.50
CA GLU A 76 57.71 18.28 48.97
C GLU A 76 56.99 17.38 49.97
N GLN A 77 57.33 16.08 50.00
CA GLN A 77 56.76 15.05 50.88
C GLN A 77 55.23 15.08 50.92
N CYS A 78 54.56 15.38 49.81
CA CYS A 78 53.11 15.36 49.74
C CYS A 78 52.60 14.97 48.36
N ILE A 79 51.33 14.62 48.27
CA ILE A 79 50.62 14.42 46.99
C ILE A 79 49.13 14.75 47.18
N VAL A 80 48.43 15.04 46.09
CA VAL A 80 46.96 15.16 46.10
C VAL A 80 46.39 13.90 45.46
N LEU A 81 45.67 13.10 46.25
CA LEU A 81 45.00 11.89 45.79
C LEU A 81 43.85 12.25 44.84
N PRO A 82 43.64 11.45 43.78
CA PRO A 82 42.53 11.65 42.86
C PRO A 82 41.19 11.26 43.49
N GLU A 83 40.10 11.76 42.91
CA GLU A 83 38.74 11.33 43.25
C GLU A 83 38.56 9.86 42.82
N PHE A 84 37.79 9.09 43.59
CA PHE A 84 37.30 7.77 43.19
C PHE A 84 35.77 7.80 43.16
N THR A 85 35.18 7.39 42.05
CA THR A 85 33.72 7.26 41.89
C THR A 85 33.40 5.95 41.19
N TYR A 86 32.47 5.16 41.73
CA TYR A 86 31.99 3.92 41.11
C TYR A 86 30.53 3.68 41.47
N THR A 87 29.71 3.37 40.46
CA THR A 87 28.31 2.99 40.63
C THR A 87 28.15 1.53 40.19
N PRO A 88 27.77 0.60 41.10
CA PRO A 88 27.57 -0.80 40.74
C PRO A 88 26.28 -0.97 39.93
N GLU A 89 26.34 -1.77 38.86
CA GLU A 89 25.20 -2.02 37.96
C GLU A 89 25.12 -3.50 37.55
N ILE A 90 23.90 -4.05 37.47
CA ILE A 90 23.62 -5.42 37.02
C ILE A 90 22.43 -5.43 36.06
N ILE A 91 22.59 -6.10 34.92
CA ILE A 91 21.51 -6.30 33.93
C ILE A 91 20.66 -7.51 34.36
N LEU A 92 19.33 -7.34 34.38
CA LEU A 92 18.33 -8.36 34.71
C LEU A 92 17.89 -9.14 33.46
N LEU A 93 17.15 -10.24 33.68
CA LEU A 93 16.66 -11.12 32.59
C LEU A 93 15.68 -10.44 31.61
N ASP A 94 15.07 -9.32 32.01
CA ASP A 94 14.19 -8.51 31.15
C ASP A 94 14.87 -7.25 30.60
N ASP A 95 16.21 -7.28 30.50
CA ASP A 95 17.08 -6.20 30.01
C ASP A 95 17.02 -4.90 30.83
N THR A 96 16.33 -4.90 31.97
CA THR A 96 16.34 -3.76 32.90
C THR A 96 17.64 -3.72 33.70
N VAL A 97 18.10 -2.52 34.04
CA VAL A 97 19.35 -2.31 34.80
C VAL A 97 19.03 -2.05 36.27
N LEU A 98 19.62 -2.85 37.15
CA LEU A 98 19.62 -2.64 38.59
C LEU A 98 20.88 -1.83 38.96
N ILE A 99 20.67 -0.64 39.53
CA ILE A 99 21.74 0.32 39.87
C ILE A 99 21.85 0.38 41.40
N GLY A 100 23.07 0.22 41.93
CA GLY A 100 23.39 0.32 43.34
C GLY A 100 23.76 1.75 43.77
N GLU A 101 24.08 1.93 45.05
CA GLU A 101 24.53 3.22 45.58
C GLU A 101 25.90 3.63 45.02
N GLU A 102 26.05 4.92 44.67
CA GLU A 102 27.31 5.49 44.21
C GLU A 102 28.34 5.51 45.35
N ILE A 103 29.52 4.96 45.08
CA ILE A 103 30.66 4.94 46.01
C ILE A 103 31.61 6.05 45.62
N LYS A 104 31.75 7.04 46.51
CA LYS A 104 32.56 8.23 46.27
C LYS A 104 33.62 8.46 47.35
N TYR A 105 34.85 8.74 46.92
CA TYR A 105 35.92 9.27 47.76
C TYR A 105 36.48 10.55 47.12
N PRO A 106 36.38 11.71 47.79
CA PRO A 106 36.85 12.98 47.23
C PRO A 106 38.38 13.03 47.16
N THR A 107 38.89 14.00 46.41
CA THR A 107 40.32 14.31 46.38
C THR A 107 40.82 14.68 47.78
N ALA A 108 42.04 14.29 48.11
CA ALA A 108 42.62 14.54 49.43
C ALA A 108 44.13 14.81 49.34
N LYS A 109 44.61 15.89 49.96
CA LYS A 109 46.04 16.15 50.09
C LYS A 109 46.62 15.33 51.25
N VAL A 110 47.67 14.57 50.97
CA VAL A 110 48.37 13.72 51.94
C VAL A 110 49.81 14.21 52.09
N TRP A 111 50.27 14.28 53.34
CA TRP A 111 51.66 14.57 53.70
C TRP A 111 52.33 13.28 54.19
N PHE A 112 53.54 13.02 53.70
CA PHE A 112 54.35 11.85 53.99
C PHE A 112 55.39 12.15 55.07
N ASP A 113 55.65 11.19 55.95
CA ASP A 113 56.80 11.23 56.87
C ASP A 113 58.10 11.02 56.09
N SER A 114 58.05 10.22 55.01
CA SER A 114 59.15 9.97 54.10
C SER A 114 58.63 9.56 52.72
N VAL A 115 59.35 9.96 51.68
CA VAL A 115 59.17 9.46 50.31
C VAL A 115 60.49 8.83 49.87
N GLN A 116 60.43 7.57 49.43
CA GLN A 116 61.57 6.85 48.87
C GLN A 116 61.35 6.64 47.38
N ASN A 117 62.20 7.24 46.55
CA ASN A 117 62.18 7.01 45.11
C ASN A 117 62.85 5.69 44.73
N GLU A 118 62.47 5.14 43.58
CA GLU A 118 63.02 3.89 43.06
C GLU A 118 62.91 2.77 44.11
N TYR A 119 61.73 2.59 44.71
CA TYR A 119 61.52 1.61 45.77
C TYR A 119 61.43 0.18 45.21
N SER A 120 62.29 -0.72 45.71
CA SER A 120 62.22 -2.15 45.38
C SER A 120 61.05 -2.80 46.12
N TRP A 121 60.09 -3.32 45.37
CA TRP A 121 59.00 -4.14 45.90
C TRP A 121 58.93 -5.47 45.15
N HIS A 122 59.35 -6.54 45.82
CA HIS A 122 59.56 -7.86 45.20
C HIS A 122 60.48 -7.77 43.97
N LYS A 123 60.00 -8.25 42.81
CA LYS A 123 60.68 -8.12 41.52
C LYS A 123 60.43 -6.79 40.81
N TYR A 124 59.50 -5.97 41.32
CA TYR A 124 59.09 -4.71 40.70
C TYR A 124 59.84 -3.51 41.31
N ARG A 125 59.95 -2.46 40.52
CA ARG A 125 60.40 -1.14 40.94
C ARG A 125 59.20 -0.21 40.94
N ILE A 126 58.94 0.43 42.08
CA ILE A 126 57.92 1.46 42.25
C ILE A 126 58.62 2.82 42.19
N ASP A 127 58.10 3.75 41.38
CA ASP A 127 58.76 5.03 41.16
C ASP A 127 58.94 5.84 42.46
N SER A 128 57.89 5.93 43.27
CA SER A 128 57.96 6.55 44.60
C SER A 128 57.09 5.82 45.62
N HIS A 129 57.64 5.59 46.81
CA HIS A 129 56.95 5.02 47.98
C HIS A 129 56.81 6.06 49.07
N GLY A 130 55.59 6.57 49.25
CA GLY A 130 55.25 7.50 50.32
C GLY A 130 54.80 6.77 51.58
N ARG A 131 55.34 7.10 52.75
CA ARG A 131 54.97 6.49 54.04
C ARG A 131 54.38 7.53 55.00
N VAL A 132 53.32 7.14 55.70
CA VAL A 132 52.67 7.91 56.79
C VAL A 132 52.35 6.97 57.94
N LYS A 133 53.04 7.10 59.07
CA LYS A 133 52.92 6.23 60.24
C LYS A 133 53.02 4.75 59.84
N HIS A 134 51.91 4.01 59.95
CA HIS A 134 51.80 2.59 59.60
C HIS A 134 51.17 2.34 58.22
N ARG A 135 51.04 3.37 57.39
CA ARG A 135 50.46 3.28 56.05
C ARG A 135 51.46 3.70 54.99
N SER A 136 51.24 3.24 53.77
CA SER A 136 52.02 3.66 52.62
C SER A 136 51.15 3.82 51.38
N LEU A 137 51.72 4.51 50.38
CA LEU A 137 51.15 4.71 49.06
C LEU A 137 52.26 4.48 48.03
N PHE A 138 51.99 3.62 47.06
CA PHE A 138 52.78 3.55 45.83
C PHE A 138 52.34 4.66 44.87
N ILE A 139 53.31 5.34 44.30
CA ILE A 139 53.10 6.41 43.33
C ILE A 139 53.93 6.03 42.11
N GLU A 140 53.26 5.76 41.01
CA GLU A 140 53.86 5.54 39.69
C GLU A 140 53.78 6.83 38.88
N ILE A 141 54.77 7.12 38.05
CA ILE A 141 54.84 8.32 37.23
C ILE A 141 54.92 7.92 35.76
N THR A 142 53.89 8.29 34.99
CA THR A 142 53.80 7.97 33.57
C THR A 142 54.11 9.19 32.72
N VAL A 143 55.25 9.19 32.04
CA VAL A 143 55.67 10.27 31.11
C VAL A 143 55.50 9.89 29.63
N THR A 144 55.84 8.66 29.26
CA THR A 144 55.75 8.16 27.87
C THR A 144 55.28 6.72 27.80
N HIS A 145 55.64 5.90 28.78
CA HIS A 145 55.29 4.49 28.84
C HIS A 145 54.34 4.25 30.00
N GLU A 146 53.25 3.55 29.73
CA GLU A 146 52.29 3.12 30.72
C GLU A 146 52.92 2.10 31.68
N CYS A 147 52.36 1.99 32.88
CA CYS A 147 52.76 0.98 33.84
C CYS A 147 52.49 -0.43 33.31
N GLU A 148 53.45 -1.33 33.48
CA GLU A 148 53.30 -2.73 33.06
C GLU A 148 52.10 -3.42 33.71
N ALA A 149 51.26 -4.09 32.91
CA ALA A 149 50.02 -4.71 33.38
C ALA A 149 50.24 -5.75 34.48
N GLU A 150 51.34 -6.51 34.43
CA GLU A 150 51.70 -7.50 35.45
C GLU A 150 51.97 -6.84 36.82
N LYS A 151 52.67 -5.69 36.83
CA LYS A 151 52.92 -4.89 38.02
C LYS A 151 51.60 -4.36 38.61
N LEU A 152 50.73 -3.81 37.78
CA LEU A 152 49.41 -3.30 38.20
C LEU A 152 48.52 -4.41 38.80
N ALA A 153 48.57 -5.62 38.22
CA ALA A 153 47.85 -6.78 38.73
C ALA A 153 48.38 -7.20 40.12
N ALA A 154 49.70 -7.30 40.29
CA ALA A 154 50.32 -7.63 41.56
C ALA A 154 49.96 -6.61 42.67
N ILE A 155 49.99 -5.31 42.35
CA ILE A 155 49.58 -4.24 43.29
C ILE A 155 48.14 -4.45 43.79
N LYS A 156 47.22 -4.78 42.87
CA LYS A 156 45.81 -5.03 43.19
C LYS A 156 45.63 -6.29 44.02
N GLU A 157 46.32 -7.38 43.66
CA GLU A 157 46.26 -8.67 44.33
C GLU A 157 46.77 -8.59 45.78
N GLU A 158 47.91 -7.95 46.02
CA GLU A 158 48.46 -7.72 47.36
C GLU A 158 47.79 -6.55 48.10
N ASN A 159 46.70 -6.00 47.56
CA ASN A 159 45.88 -4.94 48.14
C ASN A 159 46.68 -3.68 48.53
N GLN A 160 47.70 -3.33 47.74
CA GLN A 160 48.57 -2.19 48.02
C GLN A 160 47.92 -0.88 47.53
N PRO A 161 47.81 0.17 48.37
CA PRO A 161 47.31 1.47 47.94
C PRO A 161 48.26 2.08 46.90
N ALA A 162 47.75 2.40 45.72
CA ALA A 162 48.57 2.88 44.62
C ALA A 162 47.84 3.89 43.74
N ILE A 163 48.57 4.92 43.31
CA ILE A 163 48.14 5.88 42.30
C ILE A 163 49.15 5.95 41.16
N GLU A 164 48.67 6.30 39.98
CA GLU A 164 49.48 6.67 38.83
C GLU A 164 49.34 8.17 38.60
N VAL A 165 50.44 8.89 38.47
CA VAL A 165 50.48 10.30 38.06
C VAL A 165 50.91 10.39 36.60
N VAL A 166 50.01 10.86 35.76
CA VAL A 166 50.17 10.93 34.31
C VAL A 166 50.67 12.32 33.90
N LEU A 167 51.92 12.38 33.45
CA LEU A 167 52.61 13.60 33.00
C LEU A 167 52.83 13.64 31.49
N THR A 168 52.29 12.68 30.74
CA THR A 168 52.41 12.57 29.27
C THR A 168 52.05 13.86 28.53
N SER A 169 51.12 14.67 29.05
CA SER A 169 50.73 15.95 28.44
C SER A 169 51.83 17.02 28.41
N LEU A 170 52.92 16.82 29.17
CA LEU A 170 54.11 17.69 29.13
C LEU A 170 55.08 17.31 28.02
N HIS A 171 54.93 16.13 27.42
CA HIS A 171 55.71 15.71 26.26
C HIS A 171 55.46 16.66 25.09
N ASN A 172 56.53 17.09 24.40
CA ASN A 172 56.49 18.05 23.29
C ASN A 172 55.74 19.36 23.58
N SER A 173 55.56 19.74 24.85
CA SER A 173 54.87 20.96 25.27
C SER A 173 55.84 22.02 25.77
N ASP A 174 55.56 23.30 25.49
CA ASP A 174 56.31 24.42 26.08
C ASP A 174 56.19 24.49 27.61
N ARG A 175 55.18 23.83 28.19
CA ARG A 175 55.01 23.67 29.64
C ARG A 175 56.20 22.97 30.29
N LEU A 176 56.92 22.11 29.56
CA LEU A 176 58.13 21.43 30.03
C LEU A 176 59.28 22.38 30.39
N TYR A 177 59.27 23.60 29.85
CA TYR A 177 60.29 24.62 30.12
C TYR A 177 59.85 25.61 31.22
N GLN A 178 58.78 25.27 31.94
CA GLN A 178 58.18 26.07 33.01
C GLN A 178 58.01 25.21 34.27
N ASP A 179 58.92 25.37 35.25
CA ASP A 179 58.91 24.60 36.50
C ASP A 179 57.55 24.61 37.22
N LYS A 180 56.88 25.77 37.23
CA LYS A 180 55.56 25.94 37.83
C LYS A 180 54.50 25.04 37.17
N GLU A 181 54.55 24.84 35.86
CA GLU A 181 53.61 23.98 35.15
C GLU A 181 53.88 22.50 35.41
N ILE A 182 55.15 22.09 35.54
CA ILE A 182 55.52 20.72 35.94
C ILE A 182 55.01 20.42 37.35
N ARG A 183 55.30 21.31 38.31
CA ARG A 183 54.80 21.18 39.70
C ARG A 183 53.28 21.15 39.75
N LYS A 184 52.62 22.04 39.02
CA LYS A 184 51.16 22.07 38.91
C LYS A 184 50.64 20.74 38.35
N ALA A 185 51.27 20.20 37.31
CA ALA A 185 50.85 18.93 36.71
C ALA A 185 51.04 17.74 37.66
N LEU A 186 52.15 17.66 38.38
CA LEU A 186 52.47 16.59 39.34
C LEU A 186 51.51 16.55 40.53
N PHE A 187 51.13 17.72 41.06
CA PHE A 187 50.26 17.82 42.24
C PHE A 187 48.79 18.10 41.90
N ASN A 188 48.40 18.03 40.63
CA ASN A 188 47.02 18.17 40.22
C ASN A 188 46.32 16.80 40.27
N PRO A 189 45.29 16.61 41.11
CA PRO A 189 44.59 15.33 41.22
C PRO A 189 43.93 14.88 39.91
N THR A 190 43.65 15.78 38.96
CA THR A 190 43.08 15.38 37.66
C THR A 190 44.09 14.67 36.75
N ASN A 191 45.39 14.76 37.08
CA ASN A 191 46.44 14.02 36.39
C ASN A 191 46.78 12.71 37.12
N ALA A 192 46.08 12.38 38.20
CA ALA A 192 46.31 11.16 38.94
C ALA A 192 45.13 10.21 38.77
N ASN A 193 45.41 8.90 38.72
CA ASN A 193 44.40 7.86 38.72
C ASN A 193 44.69 6.88 39.85
N TRP A 194 43.65 6.33 40.47
CA TRP A 194 43.81 5.20 41.39
C TRP A 194 44.17 3.95 40.59
N ILE A 195 45.34 3.37 40.87
CA ILE A 195 45.66 2.00 40.44
C ILE A 195 44.86 1.03 41.31
N HIS A 196 44.90 1.26 42.63
CA HIS A 196 44.14 0.48 43.60
C HIS A 196 43.82 1.30 44.85
N HIS A 197 42.55 1.37 45.21
CA HIS A 197 42.06 2.03 46.43
C HIS A 197 41.43 0.98 47.36
N PRO A 198 42.18 0.39 48.31
CA PRO A 198 41.71 -0.74 49.14
C PRO A 198 40.34 -0.52 49.80
N LYS A 199 40.14 0.62 50.47
CA LYS A 199 38.86 0.93 51.15
C LYS A 199 37.69 1.19 50.19
N ALA A 200 37.97 1.66 48.98
CA ALA A 200 36.93 1.87 47.99
C ALA A 200 36.53 0.52 47.40
N MET A 201 37.51 -0.32 47.07
CA MET A 201 37.27 -1.69 46.58
C MET A 201 36.52 -2.56 47.59
N GLU A 202 36.77 -2.42 48.89
CA GLU A 202 35.98 -3.09 49.93
C GLU A 202 34.49 -2.71 49.85
N LYS A 203 34.18 -1.41 49.74
CA LYS A 203 32.79 -0.93 49.58
C LYS A 203 32.19 -1.40 48.26
N VAL A 204 32.95 -1.36 47.17
CA VAL A 204 32.51 -1.81 45.83
C VAL A 204 32.14 -3.29 45.86
N ASN A 205 33.01 -4.12 46.42
CA ASN A 205 32.78 -5.56 46.51
C ASN A 205 31.54 -5.88 47.37
N LYS A 206 31.37 -5.16 48.48
CA LYS A 206 30.17 -5.31 49.33
C LYS A 206 28.90 -4.89 48.58
N ALA A 207 28.89 -3.72 47.95
CA ALA A 207 27.74 -3.22 47.19
C ALA A 207 27.39 -4.15 46.02
N LEU A 208 28.39 -4.67 45.30
CA LEU A 208 28.17 -5.65 44.23
C LEU A 208 27.59 -6.96 44.75
N ALA A 209 28.01 -7.43 45.93
CA ALA A 209 27.47 -8.66 46.52
C ALA A 209 25.98 -8.49 46.91
N GLU A 210 25.64 -7.35 47.52
CA GLU A 210 24.25 -7.00 47.86
C GLU A 210 23.38 -6.86 46.60
N LEU A 211 23.88 -6.15 45.58
CA LEU A 211 23.19 -5.95 44.30
C LEU A 211 22.96 -7.28 43.55
N LYS A 212 23.93 -8.20 43.61
CA LYS A 212 23.80 -9.54 43.02
C LYS A 212 22.69 -10.34 43.68
N LEU A 213 22.61 -10.33 45.01
CA LEU A 213 21.54 -11.01 45.74
C LEU A 213 20.16 -10.44 45.38
N GLU A 214 20.06 -9.12 45.26
CA GLU A 214 18.82 -8.48 44.81
C GLU A 214 18.46 -8.85 43.37
N ALA A 215 19.44 -8.84 42.45
CA ALA A 215 19.27 -9.24 41.07
C ALA A 215 18.76 -10.68 40.95
N GLU A 216 19.33 -11.61 41.74
CA GLU A 216 18.86 -13.00 41.79
C GLU A 216 17.38 -13.11 42.19
N ASN A 217 16.98 -12.37 43.23
CA ASN A 217 15.58 -12.36 43.69
C ASN A 217 14.63 -11.79 42.63
N ARG A 218 15.00 -10.67 41.99
CA ARG A 218 14.20 -10.08 40.91
C ARG A 218 14.11 -11.00 39.70
N ASN A 219 15.23 -11.62 39.32
CA ASN A 219 15.29 -12.56 38.21
C ASN A 219 14.40 -13.79 38.43
N ARG A 220 14.26 -14.30 39.65
CA ARG A 220 13.29 -15.38 39.95
C ARG A 220 11.85 -14.99 39.63
N VAL A 221 11.45 -13.76 39.96
CA VAL A 221 10.10 -13.24 39.67
C VAL A 221 9.91 -13.02 38.17
N ILE A 222 10.92 -12.46 37.50
CA ILE A 222 10.92 -12.25 36.05
C ILE A 222 10.78 -13.59 35.32
N GLN A 223 11.56 -14.60 35.72
CA GLN A 223 11.52 -15.94 35.12
C GLN A 223 10.12 -16.54 35.22
N HIS A 224 9.51 -16.53 36.41
CA HIS A 224 8.15 -17.06 36.59
C HIS A 224 7.11 -16.33 35.72
N ARG A 225 7.27 -15.02 35.50
CA ARG A 225 6.41 -14.24 34.60
C ARG A 225 6.58 -14.67 33.15
N LEU A 226 7.82 -14.86 32.69
CA LEU A 226 8.15 -15.31 31.33
C LEU A 226 7.61 -16.72 31.08
N ASP A 227 7.83 -17.67 31.99
CA ASP A 227 7.35 -19.05 31.88
C ASP A 227 5.81 -19.11 31.81
N ALA A 228 5.14 -18.28 32.59
CA ALA A 228 3.67 -18.18 32.59
C ALA A 228 3.12 -17.55 31.29
N GLU A 229 3.86 -16.64 30.66
CA GLU A 229 3.51 -16.10 29.35
C GLU A 229 3.70 -17.14 28.23
N GLU A 230 4.83 -17.84 28.24
CA GLU A 230 5.12 -18.92 27.28
C GLU A 230 4.08 -20.03 27.36
N SER A 231 3.75 -20.48 28.58
CA SER A 231 2.71 -21.48 28.82
C SER A 231 1.33 -21.04 28.29
N ARG A 232 0.96 -19.76 28.48
CA ARG A 232 -0.30 -19.22 27.93
C ARG A 232 -0.30 -19.21 26.41
N ARG A 233 0.83 -18.85 25.78
CA ARG A 233 1.00 -18.85 24.33
C ARG A 233 0.85 -20.26 23.75
N GLN A 234 1.46 -21.25 24.39
CA GLN A 234 1.36 -22.65 24.01
C GLN A 234 -0.08 -23.18 24.12
N GLN A 235 -0.78 -22.87 25.21
CA GLN A 235 -2.18 -23.26 25.39
C GLN A 235 -3.12 -22.68 24.32
N LEU A 236 -2.90 -21.41 23.93
CA LEU A 236 -3.67 -20.78 22.85
C LEU A 236 -3.42 -21.48 21.52
N TYR A 237 -2.15 -21.76 21.19
CA TYR A 237 -1.77 -22.48 19.98
C TYR A 237 -2.42 -23.88 19.93
N GLU A 238 -2.36 -24.65 21.00
CA GLU A 238 -3.00 -25.97 21.09
C GLU A 238 -4.52 -25.90 20.95
N ARG A 239 -5.16 -24.87 21.52
CA ARG A 239 -6.61 -24.66 21.39
C ARG A 239 -7.01 -24.36 19.95
N GLU A 240 -6.23 -23.57 19.22
CA GLU A 240 -6.47 -23.30 17.81
C GLU A 240 -6.31 -24.55 16.96
N GLN A 241 -5.23 -25.30 17.15
CA GLN A 241 -5.00 -26.58 16.48
C GLN A 241 -6.15 -27.58 16.72
N ARG A 242 -6.61 -27.71 17.98
CA ARG A 242 -7.78 -28.55 18.31
C ARG A 242 -9.05 -28.09 17.61
N LYS A 243 -9.26 -26.78 17.50
CA LYS A 243 -10.42 -26.21 16.80
C LYS A 243 -10.38 -26.54 15.31
N GLU A 244 -9.24 -26.38 14.66
CA GLU A 244 -9.05 -26.73 13.24
C GLU A 244 -9.27 -28.22 13.01
N HIS A 245 -8.66 -29.08 13.84
CA HIS A 245 -8.85 -30.52 13.77
C HIS A 245 -10.32 -30.92 13.97
N ASN A 246 -11.01 -30.32 14.92
CA ASN A 246 -12.44 -30.56 15.15
C ASN A 246 -13.32 -30.13 13.96
N ILE A 247 -12.99 -29.00 13.32
CA ILE A 247 -13.68 -28.54 12.11
C ILE A 247 -13.46 -29.55 10.98
N GLU A 248 -12.23 -30.01 10.78
CA GLU A 248 -11.89 -30.96 9.71
C GLU A 248 -12.55 -32.33 9.93
N ASN A 249 -12.50 -32.87 11.15
CA ASN A 249 -13.21 -34.10 11.51
C ASN A 249 -14.73 -33.97 11.28
N ALA A 250 -15.29 -32.81 11.63
CA ALA A 250 -16.69 -32.55 11.37
C ALA A 250 -16.98 -32.46 9.86
N LYS A 251 -16.11 -31.84 9.04
CA LYS A 251 -16.27 -31.87 7.57
C LYS A 251 -16.29 -33.28 7.04
N GLN A 252 -15.32 -34.10 7.45
CA GLN A 252 -15.23 -35.49 7.00
C GLN A 252 -16.49 -36.28 7.37
N ARG A 253 -17.00 -36.12 8.58
CA ARG A 253 -18.25 -36.77 9.01
C ARG A 253 -19.44 -36.37 8.14
N PHE A 254 -19.65 -35.07 7.92
CA PHE A 254 -20.76 -34.60 7.08
C PHE A 254 -20.61 -35.01 5.61
N ARG A 255 -19.38 -35.08 5.08
CA ARG A 255 -19.12 -35.59 3.73
C ARG A 255 -19.40 -37.09 3.63
N ALA A 256 -19.03 -37.86 4.65
CA ALA A 256 -19.28 -39.30 4.68
C ALA A 256 -20.79 -39.65 4.66
N GLU A 257 -21.64 -38.83 5.27
CA GLU A 257 -23.11 -39.00 5.27
C GLU A 257 -23.77 -38.85 3.87
N ILE A 258 -23.09 -38.21 2.91
CA ILE A 258 -23.57 -37.97 1.53
C ILE A 258 -22.54 -38.40 0.48
N LYS A 259 -21.69 -39.37 0.83
CA LYS A 259 -20.53 -39.75 0.02
C LYS A 259 -20.95 -40.21 -1.37
N ASP A 260 -21.93 -41.11 -1.44
CA ASP A 260 -22.38 -41.69 -2.71
C ASP A 260 -22.96 -40.62 -3.64
N GLU A 261 -23.67 -39.64 -3.10
CA GLU A 261 -24.20 -38.54 -3.89
C GLU A 261 -23.12 -37.55 -4.34
N LEU A 262 -22.06 -37.34 -3.55
CA LEU A 262 -20.91 -36.53 -3.97
C LEU A 262 -20.10 -37.23 -5.06
N ASP A 263 -19.87 -38.53 -4.94
CA ASP A 263 -19.22 -39.35 -5.96
C ASP A 263 -20.03 -39.30 -7.26
N TRP A 264 -21.36 -39.44 -7.18
CA TRP A 264 -22.27 -39.25 -8.32
C TRP A 264 -22.17 -37.85 -8.92
N LEU A 265 -22.20 -36.80 -8.10
CA LEU A 265 -22.11 -35.40 -8.55
C LEU A 265 -20.81 -35.14 -9.32
N GLY A 266 -19.72 -35.81 -8.96
CA GLY A 266 -18.44 -35.77 -9.67
C GLY A 266 -18.51 -36.32 -11.10
N THR A 267 -19.45 -37.23 -11.37
CA THR A 267 -19.68 -37.80 -12.72
C THR A 267 -20.61 -36.96 -13.60
N VAL A 268 -21.31 -35.98 -13.01
CA VAL A 268 -22.26 -35.14 -13.74
C VAL A 268 -21.51 -34.06 -14.51
N ASP A 269 -21.36 -34.30 -15.81
CA ASP A 269 -20.84 -33.36 -16.80
C ASP A 269 -21.84 -33.18 -17.97
N SER A 270 -21.49 -32.34 -18.94
CA SER A 270 -22.34 -32.09 -20.12
C SER A 270 -22.67 -33.36 -20.91
N SER A 271 -21.76 -34.34 -20.96
CA SER A 271 -21.95 -35.60 -21.67
C SER A 271 -22.88 -36.55 -20.92
N TRP A 272 -22.77 -36.58 -19.59
CA TRP A 272 -23.72 -37.29 -18.72
C TRP A 272 -25.12 -36.69 -18.84
N ILE A 273 -25.25 -35.37 -18.77
CA ILE A 273 -26.55 -34.68 -18.89
C ILE A 273 -27.21 -35.00 -20.23
N PHE A 274 -26.45 -34.93 -21.33
CA PHE A 274 -26.95 -35.28 -22.66
C PHE A 274 -27.48 -36.72 -22.74
N ARG A 275 -26.73 -37.69 -22.20
CA ARG A 275 -27.17 -39.10 -22.14
C ARG A 275 -28.40 -39.28 -21.26
N ASN A 276 -28.45 -38.62 -20.10
CA ASN A 276 -29.59 -38.68 -19.20
C ASN A 276 -30.87 -38.16 -19.87
N GLU A 277 -30.78 -37.04 -20.59
CA GLU A 277 -31.91 -36.48 -21.35
C GLU A 277 -32.44 -37.43 -22.43
N GLN A 278 -31.57 -38.22 -23.09
CA GLN A 278 -32.02 -39.25 -24.02
C GLN A 278 -32.76 -40.39 -23.31
N GLN A 279 -32.26 -40.83 -22.15
CA GLN A 279 -32.89 -41.91 -21.38
C GLN A 279 -34.29 -41.54 -20.89
N LYS A 280 -34.51 -40.27 -20.55
CA LYS A 280 -35.84 -39.76 -20.12
C LYS A 280 -36.93 -39.92 -21.15
N GLN A 281 -36.60 -40.09 -22.43
CA GLN A 281 -37.61 -40.33 -23.47
C GLN A 281 -38.47 -41.56 -23.17
N ASN A 282 -37.90 -42.55 -22.46
CA ASN A 282 -38.59 -43.79 -22.10
C ASN A 282 -39.36 -43.72 -20.77
N VAL A 283 -39.29 -42.59 -20.05
CA VAL A 283 -39.98 -42.43 -18.78
C VAL A 283 -41.40 -41.91 -19.02
N ILE A 284 -42.39 -42.63 -18.49
CA ILE A 284 -43.80 -42.26 -18.53
C ILE A 284 -44.29 -42.02 -17.09
N PRO A 285 -44.35 -40.76 -16.63
CA PRO A 285 -44.82 -40.45 -15.28
C PRO A 285 -46.31 -40.76 -15.09
N ASP A 286 -46.68 -41.14 -13.86
CA ASP A 286 -48.07 -41.45 -13.51
C ASP A 286 -49.04 -40.30 -13.77
N PHE A 287 -48.59 -39.05 -13.64
CA PHE A 287 -49.46 -37.90 -13.82
C PHE A 287 -50.00 -37.72 -15.24
N LEU A 288 -49.39 -38.39 -16.24
CA LEU A 288 -49.92 -38.40 -17.59
C LEU A 288 -51.26 -39.13 -17.71
N LYS A 289 -51.67 -39.89 -16.68
CA LYS A 289 -53.03 -40.45 -16.59
C LYS A 289 -54.11 -39.36 -16.48
N TRP A 290 -53.77 -38.15 -16.04
CA TRP A 290 -54.72 -37.04 -15.86
C TRP A 290 -54.22 -35.69 -16.39
N VAL A 291 -53.09 -35.66 -17.11
CA VAL A 291 -52.54 -34.47 -17.77
C VAL A 291 -52.27 -34.81 -19.23
N SER A 292 -52.83 -34.01 -20.14
CA SER A 292 -52.55 -34.11 -21.58
C SER A 292 -51.48 -33.09 -21.98
N VAL A 293 -50.37 -33.54 -22.54
CA VAL A 293 -49.27 -32.67 -22.99
C VAL A 293 -49.70 -31.85 -24.22
N ASP A 294 -50.36 -32.49 -25.19
CA ASP A 294 -50.81 -31.84 -26.43
C ASP A 294 -51.75 -30.65 -26.19
N LYS A 295 -52.54 -30.72 -25.11
CA LYS A 295 -53.42 -29.63 -24.66
C LYS A 295 -52.64 -28.34 -24.43
N TYR A 296 -51.38 -28.41 -24.01
CA TYR A 296 -50.55 -27.25 -23.66
C TYR A 296 -49.43 -27.00 -24.69
N SER A 297 -49.59 -27.49 -25.92
CA SER A 297 -48.70 -27.20 -27.05
C SER A 297 -48.44 -25.69 -27.20
N GLY A 298 -47.16 -25.33 -27.37
CA GLY A 298 -46.69 -23.94 -27.45
C GLY A 298 -46.35 -23.28 -26.12
N LEU A 299 -46.73 -23.87 -24.97
CA LEU A 299 -46.34 -23.42 -23.62
C LEU A 299 -45.35 -24.37 -22.94
N VAL A 300 -45.07 -25.50 -23.57
CA VAL A 300 -44.16 -26.55 -23.10
C VAL A 300 -42.94 -26.63 -24.02
N ASN A 301 -41.94 -27.43 -23.65
CA ASN A 301 -40.62 -27.53 -24.31
C ASN A 301 -39.67 -26.35 -24.03
N PHE A 302 -39.86 -25.64 -22.90
CA PHE A 302 -38.90 -24.64 -22.46
C PHE A 302 -37.65 -25.31 -21.87
N LYS A 303 -36.46 -25.02 -22.40
CA LYS A 303 -35.21 -25.62 -21.93
C LYS A 303 -34.47 -24.68 -20.97
N THR A 304 -33.90 -25.25 -19.91
CA THR A 304 -32.92 -24.56 -19.06
C THR A 304 -31.67 -25.43 -18.86
N ASP A 305 -30.56 -24.86 -18.40
CA ASP A 305 -29.33 -25.64 -18.15
C ASP A 305 -29.42 -26.56 -16.92
N VAL A 306 -30.52 -26.46 -16.18
CA VAL A 306 -30.71 -27.10 -14.87
C VAL A 306 -32.00 -27.93 -14.79
N ASP A 307 -32.80 -27.99 -15.86
CA ASP A 307 -34.07 -28.74 -15.90
C ASP A 307 -33.88 -30.26 -15.81
N TRP A 308 -32.67 -30.73 -16.10
CA TRP A 308 -32.32 -32.14 -16.13
C TRP A 308 -32.49 -32.87 -14.80
N ILE A 309 -32.72 -32.16 -13.68
CA ILE A 309 -32.97 -32.79 -12.38
C ILE A 309 -34.36 -33.43 -12.25
N ILE A 310 -35.28 -33.13 -13.18
CA ILE A 310 -36.60 -33.76 -13.26
C ILE A 310 -36.50 -34.95 -14.21
N GLU A 311 -36.80 -36.15 -13.74
CA GLU A 311 -36.48 -37.43 -14.41
C GLU A 311 -37.56 -37.85 -15.43
N CYS A 312 -38.14 -36.89 -16.13
CA CYS A 312 -39.08 -37.14 -17.22
C CYS A 312 -38.91 -36.10 -18.32
N GLN A 313 -39.55 -36.28 -19.47
CA GLN A 313 -39.42 -35.34 -20.59
C GLN A 313 -39.90 -33.93 -20.18
N ARG A 314 -39.27 -32.89 -20.72
CA ARG A 314 -39.50 -31.52 -20.25
C ARG A 314 -40.93 -31.05 -20.47
N GLU A 315 -41.51 -31.46 -21.58
CA GLU A 315 -42.87 -31.17 -21.98
C GLU A 315 -43.88 -31.74 -20.98
N GLN A 316 -43.58 -32.90 -20.39
CA GLN A 316 -44.46 -33.60 -19.47
C GLN A 316 -44.59 -32.85 -18.13
N TRP A 317 -43.48 -32.54 -17.47
CA TRP A 317 -43.54 -31.83 -16.18
C TRP A 317 -43.97 -30.37 -16.34
N GLN A 318 -43.71 -29.76 -17.50
CA GLN A 318 -44.21 -28.42 -17.84
C GLN A 318 -45.72 -28.43 -18.03
N ALA A 319 -46.26 -29.40 -18.77
CA ALA A 319 -47.70 -29.61 -18.89
C ALA A 319 -48.37 -29.83 -17.52
N LEU A 320 -47.72 -30.60 -16.64
CA LEU A 320 -48.19 -30.80 -15.25
C LEU A 320 -48.30 -29.47 -14.49
N ILE A 321 -47.33 -28.57 -14.63
CA ILE A 321 -47.39 -27.24 -14.00
C ILE A 321 -48.54 -26.44 -14.59
N VAL A 322 -48.61 -26.31 -15.92
CA VAL A 322 -49.65 -25.50 -16.59
C VAL A 322 -51.04 -26.01 -16.21
N ASP A 323 -51.26 -27.33 -16.24
CA ASP A 323 -52.51 -27.95 -15.80
C ASP A 323 -52.86 -27.59 -14.36
N HIS A 324 -51.89 -27.64 -13.46
CA HIS A 324 -52.09 -27.27 -12.06
C HIS A 324 -52.42 -25.77 -11.88
N LEU A 325 -51.79 -24.88 -12.65
CA LEU A 325 -52.09 -23.45 -12.60
C LEU A 325 -53.56 -23.17 -12.96
N TYR A 326 -54.07 -23.80 -14.03
CA TYR A 326 -55.49 -23.65 -14.41
C TYR A 326 -56.45 -24.30 -13.40
N ARG A 327 -56.03 -25.35 -12.66
CA ARG A 327 -56.82 -25.89 -11.54
C ARG A 327 -56.89 -24.94 -10.35
N ILE A 328 -55.85 -24.15 -10.10
CA ILE A 328 -55.86 -23.10 -9.07
C ILE A 328 -56.81 -21.98 -9.50
N GLY A 329 -56.72 -21.56 -10.76
CA GLY A 329 -57.59 -20.55 -11.36
C GLY A 329 -57.10 -19.11 -11.15
N VAL A 330 -57.89 -18.16 -11.65
CA VAL A 330 -57.61 -16.71 -11.58
C VAL A 330 -57.87 -16.14 -10.19
N ASN A 331 -57.37 -14.92 -9.94
CA ASN A 331 -57.55 -14.17 -8.68
C ASN A 331 -56.92 -14.84 -7.43
N GLN A 332 -55.96 -15.74 -7.62
CA GLN A 332 -55.20 -16.37 -6.53
C GLN A 332 -53.70 -16.13 -6.67
N ASP A 333 -53.03 -15.91 -5.54
CA ASP A 333 -51.58 -15.79 -5.46
C ASP A 333 -50.92 -17.17 -5.53
N ILE A 334 -50.21 -17.41 -6.62
CA ILE A 334 -49.49 -18.65 -6.89
C ILE A 334 -48.03 -18.47 -6.52
N LYS A 335 -47.60 -19.08 -5.41
CA LYS A 335 -46.19 -19.02 -4.99
C LYS A 335 -45.37 -20.09 -5.69
N ALA A 336 -44.22 -19.71 -6.24
CA ALA A 336 -43.29 -20.65 -6.89
C ALA A 336 -42.86 -21.79 -5.96
N PHE A 337 -42.83 -21.54 -4.64
CA PHE A 337 -42.50 -22.57 -3.65
C PHE A 337 -43.57 -23.68 -3.59
N ASP A 338 -44.84 -23.32 -3.69
CA ASP A 338 -45.97 -24.24 -3.63
C ASP A 338 -46.03 -25.08 -4.91
N ILE A 339 -45.80 -24.45 -6.08
CA ILE A 339 -45.65 -25.16 -7.35
C ILE A 339 -44.48 -26.14 -7.29
N LYS A 340 -43.33 -25.72 -6.74
CA LYS A 340 -42.18 -26.63 -6.55
C LYS A 340 -42.54 -27.84 -5.69
N ARG A 341 -43.27 -27.64 -4.59
CA ARG A 341 -43.73 -28.75 -3.72
C ARG A 341 -44.69 -29.67 -4.46
N PHE A 342 -45.60 -29.12 -5.26
CA PHE A 342 -46.53 -29.88 -6.08
C PHE A 342 -45.79 -30.74 -7.12
N VAL A 343 -44.83 -30.17 -7.85
CA VAL A 343 -44.07 -30.92 -8.87
C VAL A 343 -43.22 -32.00 -8.22
N GLN A 344 -42.52 -31.72 -7.11
CA GLN A 344 -41.75 -32.76 -6.38
C GLN A 344 -42.61 -33.93 -5.88
N LYS A 345 -43.91 -33.71 -5.62
CA LYS A 345 -44.83 -34.75 -5.18
C LYS A 345 -45.33 -35.64 -6.32
N ASN A 346 -45.44 -35.08 -7.53
CA ASN A 346 -46.12 -35.74 -8.64
C ASN A 346 -45.18 -36.16 -9.78
N ALA A 347 -44.05 -35.47 -9.97
CA ALA A 347 -43.07 -35.77 -11.00
C ALA A 347 -41.83 -36.46 -10.41
N PRO A 348 -41.21 -37.40 -11.14
CA PRO A 348 -39.99 -38.06 -10.68
C PRO A 348 -38.83 -37.07 -10.66
N MET A 349 -38.02 -37.13 -9.60
CA MET A 349 -36.90 -36.22 -9.34
C MET A 349 -35.63 -37.02 -9.13
N ASN A 350 -34.48 -36.47 -9.51
CA ASN A 350 -33.20 -37.09 -9.26
C ASN A 350 -32.94 -37.22 -7.74
N SER A 351 -32.89 -38.45 -7.22
CA SER A 351 -32.76 -38.72 -5.78
C SER A 351 -31.46 -38.17 -5.19
N ASN A 352 -30.35 -38.31 -5.91
CA ASN A 352 -29.03 -37.86 -5.46
C ASN A 352 -29.00 -36.34 -5.35
N MET A 353 -29.51 -35.64 -6.38
CA MET A 353 -29.62 -34.18 -6.36
C MET A 353 -30.51 -33.69 -5.21
N LEU A 354 -31.65 -34.33 -4.96
CA LEU A 354 -32.53 -33.96 -3.84
C LEU A 354 -31.83 -34.11 -2.49
N ARG A 355 -31.05 -35.18 -2.30
CA ARG A 355 -30.29 -35.42 -1.07
C ARG A 355 -29.22 -34.36 -0.85
N LEU A 356 -28.43 -34.04 -1.88
CA LEU A 356 -27.42 -32.97 -1.83
C LEU A 356 -28.06 -31.60 -1.56
N ASN A 357 -29.21 -31.33 -2.19
CA ASN A 357 -29.96 -30.10 -2.00
C ASN A 357 -30.50 -29.95 -0.56
N MET A 358 -30.89 -31.07 0.06
CA MET A 358 -31.29 -31.14 1.46
C MET A 358 -30.10 -30.89 2.39
N ALA A 359 -28.95 -31.52 2.12
CA ALA A 359 -27.72 -31.34 2.88
C ALA A 359 -27.28 -29.85 2.91
N GLN A 360 -27.28 -29.16 1.76
CA GLN A 360 -27.04 -27.71 1.72
C GLN A 360 -28.05 -26.89 2.52
N TYR A 361 -29.33 -27.29 2.48
CA TYR A 361 -30.37 -26.61 3.24
C TYR A 361 -30.17 -26.76 4.75
N GLN A 362 -29.89 -27.97 5.22
CA GLN A 362 -29.61 -28.26 6.63
C GLN A 362 -28.35 -27.53 7.12
N ALA A 363 -27.27 -27.52 6.31
CA ALA A 363 -26.04 -26.80 6.61
C ALA A 363 -26.31 -25.29 6.78
N ARG A 364 -27.13 -24.70 5.89
CA ARG A 364 -27.55 -23.30 5.99
C ARG A 364 -28.38 -23.03 7.25
N GLN A 365 -29.32 -23.90 7.59
CA GLN A 365 -30.14 -23.74 8.81
C GLN A 365 -29.27 -23.78 10.07
N LYS A 366 -28.31 -24.71 10.14
CA LYS A 366 -27.35 -24.80 11.24
C LYS A 366 -26.46 -23.55 11.31
N ALA A 367 -25.98 -23.05 10.17
CA ALA A 367 -25.20 -21.82 10.13
C ALA A 367 -26.01 -20.60 10.63
N LYS A 368 -27.29 -20.49 10.26
CA LYS A 368 -28.19 -19.45 10.77
C LYS A 368 -28.43 -19.55 12.27
N ALA A 369 -28.66 -20.77 12.77
CA ALA A 369 -28.81 -21.02 14.21
C ALA A 369 -27.54 -20.61 15.01
N ASN A 370 -26.37 -20.73 14.38
CA ASN A 370 -25.09 -20.30 14.94
C ASN A 370 -24.76 -18.80 14.70
N GLY A 371 -25.73 -18.00 14.22
CA GLY A 371 -25.58 -16.56 14.05
C GLY A 371 -25.06 -16.07 12.69
N SER A 372 -24.95 -16.94 11.67
CA SER A 372 -24.57 -16.51 10.32
C SER A 372 -25.64 -15.60 9.70
N GLN A 373 -25.22 -14.44 9.21
CA GLN A 373 -26.06 -13.51 8.44
C GLN A 373 -26.10 -13.83 6.94
N THR A 374 -25.33 -14.83 6.47
CA THR A 374 -25.26 -15.14 5.04
C THR A 374 -26.55 -15.81 4.56
N ASN A 375 -27.10 -15.28 3.47
CA ASN A 375 -28.25 -15.88 2.79
C ASN A 375 -27.87 -16.87 1.69
N LYS A 376 -26.57 -17.08 1.45
CA LYS A 376 -26.06 -18.03 0.47
C LYS A 376 -26.45 -19.46 0.87
N ARG A 377 -26.82 -20.26 -0.13
CA ARG A 377 -27.16 -21.68 0.05
C ARG A 377 -25.91 -22.51 -0.16
N ILE A 378 -25.09 -22.61 0.88
CA ILE A 378 -23.77 -23.26 0.84
C ILE A 378 -23.64 -24.19 2.04
N ALA A 379 -23.06 -25.37 1.83
CA ALA A 379 -22.57 -26.24 2.89
C ALA A 379 -21.07 -26.02 3.09
N TRP A 380 -20.68 -25.71 4.33
CA TRP A 380 -19.30 -25.36 4.71
C TRP A 380 -18.30 -26.53 4.63
N TYR A 381 -18.80 -27.76 4.51
CA TYR A 381 -18.04 -29.00 4.32
C TYR A 381 -17.96 -29.45 2.85
N LEU A 382 -18.52 -28.68 1.93
CA LEU A 382 -18.44 -28.89 0.49
C LEU A 382 -17.49 -27.89 -0.15
N THR A 383 -16.87 -28.27 -1.26
CA THR A 383 -16.04 -27.36 -2.06
C THR A 383 -16.92 -26.29 -2.73
N ILE A 384 -16.28 -25.23 -3.24
CA ILE A 384 -16.99 -24.17 -3.97
C ILE A 384 -17.66 -24.75 -5.22
N GLU A 385 -16.96 -25.62 -5.95
CA GLU A 385 -17.46 -26.27 -7.16
C GLU A 385 -18.64 -27.19 -6.87
N GLU A 386 -18.52 -28.05 -5.86
CA GLU A 386 -19.61 -28.94 -5.42
C GLU A 386 -20.86 -28.11 -5.06
N ASN A 387 -20.68 -27.02 -4.30
CA ASN A 387 -21.81 -26.16 -3.92
C ASN A 387 -22.52 -25.52 -5.12
N HIS A 388 -21.77 -25.16 -6.17
CA HIS A 388 -22.34 -24.58 -7.40
C HIS A 388 -23.03 -25.62 -8.30
N LYS A 389 -22.53 -26.87 -8.32
CA LYS A 389 -23.13 -27.97 -9.08
C LYS A 389 -24.48 -28.44 -8.49
N ILE A 390 -24.74 -28.21 -7.21
CA ILE A 390 -26.00 -28.61 -6.57
C ILE A 390 -27.14 -27.67 -7.00
N ILE A 391 -28.10 -28.23 -7.75
CA ILE A 391 -29.24 -27.51 -8.30
C ILE A 391 -30.41 -27.51 -7.31
N SER A 392 -31.10 -26.38 -7.23
CA SER A 392 -32.36 -26.26 -6.49
C SER A 392 -33.55 -26.55 -7.40
N PRO A 393 -34.44 -27.50 -7.05
CA PRO A 393 -35.73 -27.66 -7.74
C PRO A 393 -36.53 -26.36 -7.82
N PHE A 394 -36.40 -25.49 -6.81
CA PHE A 394 -37.06 -24.18 -6.82
C PHE A 394 -36.60 -23.31 -7.99
N LYS A 395 -35.33 -23.39 -8.40
CA LYS A 395 -34.80 -22.61 -9.51
C LYS A 395 -35.43 -23.04 -10.84
N VAL A 396 -35.45 -24.34 -11.12
CA VAL A 396 -36.05 -24.89 -12.36
C VAL A 396 -37.50 -24.46 -12.51
N ILE A 397 -38.27 -24.57 -11.42
CA ILE A 397 -39.69 -24.20 -11.40
C ILE A 397 -39.88 -22.69 -11.56
N LEU A 398 -39.06 -21.89 -10.87
CA LEU A 398 -39.12 -20.43 -11.00
C LEU A 398 -38.76 -19.96 -12.42
N ASP A 399 -37.71 -20.53 -13.03
CA ASP A 399 -37.30 -20.20 -14.39
C ASP A 399 -38.43 -20.49 -15.39
N TYR A 400 -39.16 -21.61 -15.23
CA TYR A 400 -40.32 -21.92 -16.07
C TYR A 400 -41.54 -21.01 -15.82
N LEU A 401 -41.85 -20.68 -14.56
CA LEU A 401 -42.93 -19.72 -14.25
C LEU A 401 -42.62 -18.33 -14.81
N GLN A 402 -41.36 -17.91 -14.81
CA GLN A 402 -40.91 -16.68 -15.45
C GLN A 402 -41.06 -16.75 -16.97
N TYR A 403 -40.73 -17.89 -17.59
CA TYR A 403 -41.03 -18.12 -19.01
C TYR A 403 -42.53 -17.98 -19.30
N LEU A 404 -43.41 -18.56 -18.47
CA LEU A 404 -44.86 -18.40 -18.61
C LEU A 404 -45.31 -16.95 -18.42
N ALA A 405 -44.65 -16.18 -17.55
CA ALA A 405 -44.92 -14.76 -17.36
C ALA A 405 -44.54 -13.94 -18.61
N ILE A 406 -43.38 -14.24 -19.22
CA ILE A 406 -42.93 -13.62 -20.47
C ILE A 406 -43.89 -13.93 -21.62
N ASN A 407 -44.42 -15.15 -21.66
CA ASN A 407 -45.43 -15.58 -22.64
C ASN A 407 -46.86 -15.16 -22.25
N ASP A 408 -46.99 -14.28 -21.25
CA ASP A 408 -48.23 -13.63 -20.83
C ASP A 408 -49.32 -14.62 -20.39
N VAL A 409 -48.95 -15.81 -19.90
CA VAL A 409 -49.87 -16.79 -19.30
C VAL A 409 -50.19 -16.40 -17.85
N VAL A 410 -49.15 -15.99 -17.12
CA VAL A 410 -49.24 -15.50 -15.74
C VAL A 410 -48.72 -14.07 -15.65
N ALA A 411 -49.10 -13.34 -14.61
CA ALA A 411 -48.56 -12.04 -14.25
C ALA A 411 -47.70 -12.15 -12.99
N THR A 412 -46.53 -11.52 -12.97
CA THR A 412 -45.70 -11.40 -11.76
C THR A 412 -46.27 -10.32 -10.85
N THR A 413 -46.42 -10.62 -9.56
CA THR A 413 -46.86 -9.63 -8.56
C THR A 413 -45.68 -8.75 -8.08
N ILE A 414 -45.91 -7.92 -7.06
CA ILE A 414 -44.84 -7.14 -6.39
C ILE A 414 -43.73 -8.06 -5.84
N ALA A 415 -44.08 -9.29 -5.44
CA ALA A 415 -43.11 -10.30 -5.04
C ALA A 415 -42.68 -11.14 -6.26
N PRO A 416 -41.36 -11.22 -6.60
CA PRO A 416 -40.88 -11.84 -7.84
C PRO A 416 -41.02 -13.37 -7.90
N THR A 417 -41.48 -13.99 -6.82
CA THR A 417 -41.72 -15.44 -6.70
C THR A 417 -43.21 -15.78 -6.57
N VAL A 418 -44.08 -14.78 -6.77
CA VAL A 418 -45.54 -14.92 -6.67
C VAL A 418 -46.16 -14.43 -7.97
N PHE A 419 -47.02 -15.28 -8.52
CA PHE A 419 -47.63 -15.12 -9.84
C PHE A 419 -49.16 -15.18 -9.74
N GLN A 420 -49.86 -14.65 -10.72
CA GLN A 420 -51.32 -14.77 -10.86
C GLN A 420 -51.67 -15.19 -12.28
N LEU A 421 -52.61 -16.11 -12.42
CA LEU A 421 -53.09 -16.54 -13.72
C LEU A 421 -53.97 -15.45 -14.37
N ARG A 422 -53.79 -15.20 -15.67
CA ARG A 422 -54.52 -14.13 -16.38
C ARG A 422 -55.87 -14.57 -16.94
N ASP A 423 -55.98 -15.84 -17.33
CA ASP A 423 -57.14 -16.37 -18.04
C ASP A 423 -57.74 -17.56 -17.28
N GLN A 424 -59.06 -17.76 -17.37
CA GLN A 424 -59.74 -18.83 -16.65
C GLN A 424 -59.47 -20.21 -17.25
N SER A 425 -59.22 -20.26 -18.56
CA SER A 425 -58.92 -21.49 -19.30
C SER A 425 -57.79 -21.29 -20.31
N ILE A 426 -57.23 -22.40 -20.81
CA ILE A 426 -56.20 -22.35 -21.86
C ILE A 426 -56.79 -21.86 -23.19
N GLU A 427 -58.07 -22.13 -23.43
CA GLU A 427 -58.82 -21.65 -24.58
C GLU A 427 -58.96 -20.12 -24.55
N ASP A 428 -59.27 -19.54 -23.40
CA ASP A 428 -59.34 -18.08 -23.22
C ASP A 428 -58.00 -17.40 -23.48
N PHE A 429 -56.91 -17.99 -22.95
CA PHE A 429 -55.55 -17.55 -23.23
C PHE A 429 -55.25 -17.57 -24.74
N ARG A 430 -55.56 -18.67 -25.43
CA ARG A 430 -55.34 -18.80 -26.88
C ARG A 430 -56.11 -17.75 -27.66
N HIS A 431 -57.38 -17.54 -27.32
CA HIS A 431 -58.22 -16.52 -27.96
C HIS A 431 -57.64 -15.11 -27.74
N ARG A 432 -57.21 -14.79 -26.51
CA ARG A 432 -56.59 -13.49 -26.19
C ARG A 432 -55.29 -13.27 -26.97
N MET A 433 -54.45 -14.29 -27.07
CA MET A 433 -53.19 -14.20 -27.82
C MET A 433 -53.42 -14.09 -29.34
N GLN A 434 -54.41 -14.80 -29.87
CA GLN A 434 -54.81 -14.69 -31.28
C GLN A 434 -55.33 -13.28 -31.58
N LYS A 435 -56.26 -12.76 -30.79
CA LYS A 435 -56.80 -11.40 -30.94
C LYS A 435 -55.69 -10.35 -30.89
N ARG A 436 -54.75 -10.47 -29.95
CA ARG A 436 -53.59 -9.57 -29.84
C ARG A 436 -52.70 -9.63 -31.09
N LYS A 437 -52.52 -10.81 -31.68
CA LYS A 437 -51.75 -10.99 -32.92
C LYS A 437 -52.46 -10.35 -34.12
N GLU A 438 -53.78 -10.53 -34.22
CA GLU A 438 -54.62 -9.90 -35.24
C GLU A 438 -54.59 -8.36 -35.12
N GLU A 439 -54.76 -7.82 -33.92
CA GLU A 439 -54.66 -6.38 -33.64
C GLU A 439 -53.27 -5.82 -33.99
N ALA A 440 -52.19 -6.53 -33.62
CA ALA A 440 -50.84 -6.14 -33.98
C ALA A 440 -50.60 -6.16 -35.49
N THR A 441 -51.21 -7.10 -36.21
CA THR A 441 -51.11 -7.22 -37.67
C THR A 441 -51.87 -6.06 -38.34
N LYS A 442 -53.09 -5.77 -37.88
CA LYS A 442 -53.88 -4.64 -38.35
C LYS A 442 -53.17 -3.30 -38.13
N LEU A 443 -52.59 -3.09 -36.95
CA LEU A 443 -51.82 -1.88 -36.65
C LEU A 443 -50.59 -1.74 -37.56
N ARG A 444 -49.93 -2.86 -37.90
CA ARG A 444 -48.81 -2.88 -38.84
C ARG A 444 -49.25 -2.53 -40.26
N GLU A 445 -50.38 -3.06 -40.71
CA GLU A 445 -50.96 -2.74 -42.02
C GLU A 445 -51.39 -1.28 -42.12
N GLU A 446 -52.04 -0.75 -41.08
CA GLU A 446 -52.39 0.68 -41.00
C GLU A 446 -51.16 1.59 -41.04
N ARG A 447 -50.06 1.19 -40.39
CA ARG A 447 -48.79 1.93 -40.46
C ARG A 447 -48.21 1.92 -41.89
N LEU A 448 -48.17 0.75 -42.53
CA LEU A 448 -47.71 0.62 -43.92
C LEU A 448 -48.61 1.37 -44.92
N HIS A 449 -49.90 1.51 -44.63
CA HIS A 449 -50.81 2.31 -45.45
C HIS A 449 -50.48 3.80 -45.35
N LYS A 450 -50.33 4.31 -44.11
CA LYS A 450 -49.97 5.72 -43.86
C LYS A 450 -48.63 6.11 -44.47
N GLU A 451 -47.65 5.21 -44.42
CA GLU A 451 -46.34 5.40 -45.06
C GLU A 451 -46.48 5.54 -46.59
N ARG A 452 -47.28 4.67 -47.23
CA ARG A 452 -47.56 4.74 -48.67
C ARG A 452 -48.32 6.01 -49.09
N GLU A 453 -49.30 6.44 -48.30
CA GLU A 453 -50.02 7.71 -48.57
C GLU A 453 -49.08 8.92 -48.47
N ALA A 454 -48.19 8.94 -47.48
CA ALA A 454 -47.21 10.01 -47.34
C ALA A 454 -46.24 10.07 -48.54
N GLU A 455 -45.81 8.91 -49.06
CA GLU A 455 -44.99 8.82 -50.27
C GLU A 455 -45.72 9.39 -51.51
N LEU A 456 -46.99 9.02 -51.72
CA LEU A 456 -47.79 9.52 -52.83
C LEU A 456 -48.00 11.04 -52.79
N ILE A 457 -48.22 11.61 -51.60
CA ILE A 457 -48.34 13.06 -51.41
C ILE A 457 -47.01 13.74 -51.73
N ALA A 458 -45.87 13.17 -51.29
CA ALA A 458 -44.55 13.70 -51.59
C ALA A 458 -44.21 13.63 -53.09
N GLU A 459 -44.63 12.57 -53.78
CA GLU A 459 -44.52 12.41 -55.25
C GLU A 459 -45.30 13.52 -55.98
N ARG A 460 -46.57 13.73 -55.60
CA ARG A 460 -47.44 14.74 -56.20
C ARG A 460 -46.92 16.16 -55.99
N ASN A 461 -46.41 16.47 -54.80
CA ASN A 461 -45.80 17.77 -54.51
C ASN A 461 -44.52 18.01 -55.33
N ARG A 462 -43.73 16.96 -55.59
CA ARG A 462 -42.56 17.02 -56.48
C ARG A 462 -42.98 17.32 -57.93
N GLN A 463 -44.04 16.66 -58.42
CA GLN A 463 -44.57 16.91 -59.77
C GLN A 463 -45.08 18.35 -59.93
N LEU A 464 -45.87 18.86 -58.98
CA LEU A 464 -46.37 20.24 -58.99
C LEU A 464 -45.22 21.26 -59.01
N SER A 465 -44.16 21.03 -58.23
CA SER A 465 -42.97 21.90 -58.23
C SER A 465 -42.22 21.87 -59.58
N ALA A 466 -42.14 20.71 -60.23
CA ALA A 466 -41.53 20.58 -61.55
C ALA A 466 -42.33 21.33 -62.63
N GLU A 467 -43.67 21.25 -62.61
CA GLU A 467 -44.54 21.98 -63.53
C GLU A 467 -44.41 23.51 -63.36
N MET A 468 -44.43 24.00 -62.12
CA MET A 468 -44.22 25.43 -61.82
C MET A 468 -42.85 25.91 -62.33
N LYS A 469 -41.80 25.11 -62.11
CA LYS A 469 -40.45 25.40 -62.63
C LYS A 469 -40.46 25.51 -64.15
N GLN A 470 -41.08 24.56 -64.85
CA GLN A 470 -41.12 24.55 -66.31
C GLN A 470 -41.86 25.77 -66.87
N LYS A 471 -42.99 26.15 -66.26
CA LYS A 471 -43.70 27.37 -66.64
C LYS A 471 -42.85 28.63 -66.43
N ARG A 472 -42.17 28.75 -65.29
CA ARG A 472 -41.28 29.89 -65.02
C ARG A 472 -40.15 30.00 -66.04
N ILE A 473 -39.60 28.87 -66.45
CA ILE A 473 -38.57 28.83 -67.49
C ILE A 473 -39.10 29.45 -68.78
N GLN A 474 -40.30 29.06 -69.20
CA GLN A 474 -40.94 29.58 -70.39
C GLN A 474 -41.13 31.11 -70.30
N ASP A 475 -41.69 31.60 -69.19
CA ASP A 475 -41.90 33.03 -68.98
C ASP A 475 -40.58 33.83 -69.07
N MET A 476 -39.49 33.28 -68.51
CA MET A 476 -38.17 33.93 -68.53
C MET A 476 -37.55 33.94 -69.93
N ILE A 477 -37.74 32.88 -70.72
CA ILE A 477 -37.28 32.81 -72.11
C ILE A 477 -38.04 33.83 -72.96
N GLU A 478 -39.36 33.90 -72.82
CA GLU A 478 -40.19 34.88 -73.55
C GLU A 478 -39.75 36.32 -73.26
N ALA A 479 -39.39 36.62 -72.01
CA ALA A 479 -38.84 37.91 -71.66
C ALA A 479 -37.48 38.18 -72.31
N ASP A 480 -36.61 37.17 -72.38
CA ASP A 480 -35.31 37.27 -73.06
C ASP A 480 -35.49 37.43 -74.59
N GLU A 481 -36.40 36.68 -75.21
CA GLU A 481 -36.76 36.79 -76.64
C GLU A 481 -37.32 38.17 -76.98
N PHE A 482 -38.20 38.69 -76.11
CA PHE A 482 -38.76 40.03 -76.29
C PHE A 482 -37.67 41.09 -76.32
N VAL A 483 -36.69 41.00 -75.42
CA VAL A 483 -35.52 41.89 -75.38
C VAL A 483 -34.64 41.74 -76.63
N PHE A 484 -34.43 40.51 -77.10
CA PHE A 484 -33.64 40.27 -78.31
C PHE A 484 -34.31 40.85 -79.56
N ASN A 485 -35.54 40.42 -79.85
CA ASN A 485 -36.25 40.72 -81.09
C ASN A 485 -36.58 42.22 -81.25
N HIS A 486 -36.88 42.92 -80.15
CA HIS A 486 -37.37 44.30 -80.22
C HIS A 486 -36.36 45.35 -79.76
N HIS A 487 -35.30 44.92 -79.06
CA HIS A 487 -34.33 45.85 -78.44
C HIS A 487 -32.87 45.47 -78.71
N GLY A 488 -32.63 44.65 -79.74
CA GLY A 488 -31.28 44.33 -80.24
C GLY A 488 -30.43 43.56 -79.23
N GLY A 489 -31.06 42.86 -78.27
CA GLY A 489 -30.39 42.02 -77.28
C GLY A 489 -29.91 42.72 -76.01
N TYR A 490 -29.98 44.07 -75.93
CA TYR A 490 -29.51 44.80 -74.75
C TYR A 490 -30.59 44.86 -73.64
N GLY A 491 -30.42 44.02 -72.63
CA GLY A 491 -31.35 43.88 -71.51
C GLY A 491 -30.76 44.22 -70.14
N LEU A 492 -31.66 44.46 -69.19
CA LEU A 492 -31.38 44.61 -67.77
C LEU A 492 -32.13 43.53 -67.00
N ARG A 493 -31.40 42.64 -66.32
CA ARG A 493 -31.98 41.57 -65.50
C ARG A 493 -32.17 42.03 -64.06
N CYS A 494 -33.42 41.96 -63.60
CA CYS A 494 -33.84 42.37 -62.27
C CYS A 494 -33.27 41.44 -61.19
N ASN A 495 -32.57 41.95 -60.17
CA ASN A 495 -32.04 41.09 -59.09
C ASN A 495 -33.13 40.49 -58.18
N SER A 496 -34.34 41.06 -58.20
CA SER A 496 -35.48 40.58 -57.41
C SER A 496 -36.23 39.43 -58.09
N CYS A 497 -36.82 39.63 -59.27
CA CYS A 497 -37.57 38.58 -59.97
C CYS A 497 -36.75 37.79 -60.99
N LEU A 498 -35.54 38.24 -61.33
CA LEU A 498 -34.62 37.60 -62.27
C LEU A 498 -35.07 37.62 -63.74
N PHE A 499 -36.19 38.27 -64.07
CA PHE A 499 -36.58 38.52 -65.45
C PHE A 499 -35.71 39.60 -66.09
N THR A 500 -35.46 39.45 -67.39
CA THR A 500 -34.78 40.46 -68.19
C THR A 500 -35.80 41.41 -68.80
N SER A 501 -35.51 42.70 -68.79
CA SER A 501 -36.34 43.74 -69.40
C SER A 501 -35.50 44.63 -70.31
N PRO A 502 -36.09 45.29 -71.33
CA PRO A 502 -35.34 46.14 -72.23
C PRO A 502 -34.66 47.31 -71.52
N LYS A 503 -33.39 47.60 -71.88
CA LYS A 503 -32.62 48.67 -71.24
C LYS A 503 -33.29 50.05 -71.34
N ASN A 504 -34.03 50.32 -72.42
CA ASN A 504 -34.74 51.58 -72.63
C ASN A 504 -36.07 51.70 -71.87
N LYS A 505 -36.63 50.60 -71.35
CA LYS A 505 -37.87 50.60 -70.55
C LYS A 505 -37.62 50.69 -69.04
N VAL A 506 -36.36 50.55 -68.60
CA VAL A 506 -35.97 50.70 -67.19
C VAL A 506 -35.34 52.08 -67.02
N LEU A 507 -36.12 53.05 -66.54
CA LEU A 507 -35.59 54.38 -66.17
C LEU A 507 -34.73 54.25 -64.91
N VAL A 508 -33.65 55.04 -64.84
CA VAL A 508 -32.55 54.94 -63.84
C VAL A 508 -33.02 55.05 -62.37
N ASP A 509 -34.28 55.39 -62.10
CA ASP A 509 -34.90 55.42 -60.75
C ASP A 509 -36.28 54.74 -60.65
N SER A 510 -36.63 53.84 -61.58
CA SER A 510 -37.96 53.20 -61.65
C SER A 510 -38.01 51.76 -61.11
N ASN A 511 -39.20 51.36 -60.61
CA ASN A 511 -39.47 49.98 -60.19
C ASN A 511 -39.42 49.00 -61.37
N CYS A 512 -39.07 47.74 -61.10
CA CYS A 512 -39.04 46.69 -62.12
C CYS A 512 -40.38 46.53 -62.82
N PRO A 513 -40.44 46.54 -64.17
CA PRO A 513 -41.71 46.46 -64.89
C PRO A 513 -42.41 45.09 -64.74
N VAL A 514 -41.68 44.07 -64.27
CA VAL A 514 -42.23 42.73 -64.06
C VAL A 514 -42.74 42.54 -62.62
N CYS A 515 -41.91 42.82 -61.61
CA CYS A 515 -42.28 42.58 -60.21
C CYS A 515 -42.59 43.84 -59.39
N ASN A 516 -42.52 45.02 -60.01
CA ASN A 516 -42.78 46.34 -59.42
C ASN A 516 -41.98 46.66 -58.14
N LYS A 517 -40.79 46.06 -57.97
CA LYS A 517 -39.87 46.36 -56.86
C LYS A 517 -38.74 47.28 -57.29
N LYS A 518 -38.33 48.21 -56.42
CA LYS A 518 -37.09 48.98 -56.59
C LYS A 518 -35.90 48.05 -56.33
N THR A 519 -35.07 47.80 -57.34
CA THR A 519 -33.96 46.84 -57.26
C THR A 519 -32.83 47.28 -58.18
N ASP A 520 -31.63 46.78 -57.91
CA ASP A 520 -30.54 46.85 -58.87
C ASP A 520 -30.76 45.88 -60.03
N TYR A 521 -30.14 46.21 -61.16
CA TYR A 521 -30.19 45.42 -62.38
C TYR A 521 -28.79 44.99 -62.80
N LYS A 522 -28.69 43.80 -63.39
CA LYS A 522 -27.49 43.34 -64.07
C LYS A 522 -27.64 43.54 -65.57
N GLU A 523 -26.68 44.19 -66.22
CA GLU A 523 -26.67 44.26 -67.67
C GLU A 523 -26.46 42.87 -68.27
N VAL A 524 -27.29 42.53 -69.26
CA VAL A 524 -27.22 41.26 -69.99
C VAL A 524 -27.34 41.57 -71.47
N PHE A 525 -26.46 40.98 -72.26
CA PHE A 525 -26.56 41.00 -73.71
C PHE A 525 -27.02 39.62 -74.19
N ILE A 526 -28.20 39.57 -74.80
CA ILE A 526 -28.83 38.36 -75.32
C ILE A 526 -28.47 38.23 -76.79
N THR A 527 -27.95 37.07 -77.18
CA THR A 527 -27.61 36.72 -78.56
C THR A 527 -28.55 35.62 -79.08
N GLN A 528 -28.58 35.39 -80.40
CA GLN A 528 -29.33 34.28 -80.97
C GLN A 528 -28.88 32.93 -80.38
N ASP A 529 -27.57 32.70 -80.28
CA ASP A 529 -26.98 31.49 -79.66
C ASP A 529 -27.41 31.32 -78.18
N TYR A 530 -27.58 32.43 -77.46
CA TYR A 530 -28.11 32.40 -76.09
C TYR A 530 -29.57 31.92 -76.06
N LEU A 531 -30.42 32.39 -76.98
CA LEU A 531 -31.82 32.00 -77.07
C LEU A 531 -31.99 30.55 -77.52
N ASP A 532 -31.24 30.12 -78.52
CA ASP A 532 -31.28 28.74 -79.05
C ASP A 532 -30.98 27.70 -77.96
N THR A 533 -30.23 28.09 -76.93
CA THR A 533 -29.88 27.24 -75.78
C THR A 533 -30.57 27.64 -74.48
N ALA A 534 -31.48 28.62 -74.49
CA ALA A 534 -32.05 29.20 -73.27
C ALA A 534 -32.88 28.19 -72.46
N ILE A 535 -33.65 27.32 -73.12
CA ILE A 535 -34.44 26.26 -72.48
C ILE A 535 -33.55 25.33 -71.65
N HIS A 536 -32.45 24.86 -72.21
CA HIS A 536 -31.49 23.98 -71.53
C HIS A 536 -30.74 24.73 -70.42
N ARG A 537 -30.36 25.99 -70.66
CA ARG A 537 -29.69 26.83 -69.65
C ARG A 537 -30.55 27.05 -68.41
N TYR A 538 -31.83 27.34 -68.59
CA TYR A 538 -32.75 27.57 -67.49
C TYR A 538 -33.20 26.28 -66.81
N GLN A 539 -33.36 25.17 -67.54
CA GLN A 539 -33.65 23.85 -66.96
C GLN A 539 -32.54 23.37 -66.02
N CYS A 540 -31.29 23.48 -66.46
CA CYS A 540 -30.10 23.08 -65.70
C CYS A 540 -29.65 24.14 -64.69
N GLY A 541 -30.16 25.37 -64.78
CA GLY A 541 -29.83 26.48 -63.89
C GLY A 541 -30.75 26.59 -62.67
N VAL A 542 -30.25 27.22 -61.60
CA VAL A 542 -31.04 27.53 -60.39
C VAL A 542 -31.88 28.80 -60.54
N LEU A 543 -31.73 29.55 -61.63
CA LEU A 543 -32.37 30.85 -61.84
C LEU A 543 -33.91 30.78 -61.81
N PRO A 544 -34.59 29.84 -62.47
CA PRO A 544 -36.06 29.77 -62.45
C PRO A 544 -36.61 29.41 -61.07
N LEU A 545 -35.93 28.54 -60.33
CA LEU A 545 -36.32 28.18 -58.96
C LEU A 545 -36.17 29.39 -58.03
N ARG A 546 -35.04 30.11 -58.12
CA ARG A 546 -34.85 31.36 -57.37
C ARG A 546 -35.82 32.46 -57.78
N SER A 547 -36.24 32.48 -59.05
CA SER A 547 -37.26 33.40 -59.54
C SER A 547 -38.59 33.09 -58.86
N LEU A 548 -39.04 31.83 -58.88
CA LEU A 548 -40.25 31.37 -58.17
C LEU A 548 -40.19 31.61 -56.67
N GLU A 549 -39.04 31.43 -56.02
CA GLU A 549 -38.91 31.71 -54.57
C GLU A 549 -39.07 33.20 -54.26
N ARG A 550 -38.47 34.07 -55.09
CA ARG A 550 -38.46 35.53 -54.86
C ARG A 550 -39.69 36.24 -55.40
N TYR A 551 -40.32 35.63 -56.40
CA TYR A 551 -41.49 36.09 -57.12
C TYR A 551 -42.33 34.87 -57.56
N PRO A 552 -43.12 34.29 -56.63
CA PRO A 552 -43.92 33.08 -56.85
C PRO A 552 -44.81 33.12 -58.09
#